data_AF-A0ABD3FWC4-F1
#
_entry.id   AF-A0ABD3FWC4-F1
#
_cell.length_a   1.000
_cell.length_b   1.000
_cell.length_c   1.000
_cell.angle_alpha   90.00
_cell.angle_beta   90.00
_cell.angle_gamma   90.00
#
_symmetry.space_group_name_H-M   'P 1'
#
loop_
_entity.id
_entity.type
_entity.pdbx_description
1 polymer ?
#
loop_
_entity_poly.entity_id
_entity_poly.type
_entity_poly.pdbx_seq_one_letter_code
_entity_poly.pdbx_strand_id
1 'polypeptide(L)'
;MTAFDGYLEDCDQAREEALRAIDEYARASDPARREELVVTAKSCVDEVERFIRILENEAKNGSSPAANRKMMEQVRQCRTKWTGLKTSLEKEILVGDARVGKSPESSKDANTASLE
;
A
#
# COMPACT_ATOMS: atom_id res chain seq x y z
N MET A 1 8.54 -16.03 22.75
CA MET A 1 8.11 -15.50 21.45
C MET A 1 8.15 -16.65 20.47
N THR A 2 7.01 -17.01 19.88
CA THR A 2 6.95 -18.09 18.87
C THR A 2 7.37 -17.54 17.50
N ALA A 3 7.71 -18.41 16.55
CA ALA A 3 7.98 -17.98 15.18
C ALA A 3 6.80 -17.23 14.57
N PHE A 4 5.57 -17.68 14.88
CA PHE A 4 4.34 -16.99 14.49
C PHE A 4 4.26 -15.57 15.04
N ASP A 5 4.58 -15.35 16.32
CA ASP A 5 4.54 -14.00 16.92
C ASP A 5 5.53 -13.06 16.22
N GLY A 6 6.74 -13.54 15.89
CA GLY A 6 7.72 -12.76 15.14
C GLY A 6 7.24 -12.40 13.73
N TYR A 7 6.69 -13.36 12.99
CA TYR A 7 6.12 -13.06 11.67
C TYR A 7 4.89 -12.15 11.74
N LEU A 8 4.17 -12.13 12.85
CA LEU A 8 3.03 -11.23 13.05
C LEU A 8 3.52 -9.80 13.27
N GLU A 9 4.56 -9.61 14.07
CA GLU A 9 5.23 -8.32 14.26
C GLU A 9 5.80 -7.79 12.93
N ASP A 10 6.52 -8.63 12.18
CA ASP A 10 7.05 -8.27 10.86
C ASP A 10 5.92 -7.90 9.87
N CYS A 11 4.80 -8.63 9.91
CA CYS A 11 3.63 -8.35 9.10
C CYS A 11 2.99 -6.98 9.43
N ASP A 12 2.88 -6.64 10.72
CA ASP A 12 2.34 -5.34 11.14
C ASP A 12 3.33 -4.21 10.80
N GLN A 13 4.64 -4.42 10.94
CA GLN A 13 5.68 -3.47 10.54
C GLN A 13 5.63 -3.15 9.03
N ALA A 14 5.60 -4.18 8.17
CA ALA A 14 5.47 -4.00 6.73
C ALA A 14 4.18 -3.25 6.34
N ARG A 15 3.09 -3.50 7.08
CA ARG A 15 1.82 -2.79 6.91
C ARG A 15 1.94 -1.31 7.29
N GLU A 16 2.60 -0.99 8.39
CA GLU A 16 2.82 0.39 8.82
C GLU A 16 3.67 1.17 7.82
N GLU A 17 4.70 0.54 7.27
CA GLU A 17 5.54 1.12 6.22
C GLU A 17 4.74 1.39 4.95
N ALA A 18 3.89 0.45 4.52
CA ALA A 18 3.00 0.65 3.39
C ALA A 18 2.03 1.83 3.62
N LEU A 19 1.43 1.93 4.81
CA LEU A 19 0.53 3.05 5.16
C LEU A 19 1.26 4.39 5.15
N ARG A 20 2.49 4.43 5.67
CA ARG A 20 3.33 5.64 5.65
C ARG A 20 3.66 6.05 4.22
N ALA A 21 4.05 5.10 3.36
CA ALA A 21 4.34 5.37 1.96
C ALA A 21 3.11 5.89 1.20
N ILE A 22 1.91 5.36 1.48
CA ILE A 22 0.65 5.83 0.90
C ILE A 22 0.32 7.25 1.35
N ASP A 23 0.43 7.58 2.64
CA ASP A 23 0.17 8.93 3.15
C ASP A 23 1.19 9.94 2.59
N GLU A 24 2.46 9.57 2.54
CA GLU A 24 3.50 10.40 1.90
C GLU A 24 3.22 10.61 0.41
N TYR A 25 2.79 9.56 -0.31
CA TYR A 25 2.45 9.64 -1.72
C TYR A 25 1.30 10.62 -1.97
N ALA A 26 0.26 10.57 -1.14
CA ALA A 26 -0.91 11.43 -1.26
C ALA A 26 -0.59 12.93 -1.06
N ARG A 27 0.49 13.23 -0.33
CA ARG A 27 0.97 14.59 -0.03
C ARG A 27 2.08 15.07 -0.96
N ALA A 28 2.81 14.15 -1.58
CA ALA A 28 3.92 14.48 -2.46
C ALA A 28 3.42 15.18 -3.75
N SER A 29 4.12 16.23 -4.16
CA SER A 29 3.88 16.95 -5.41
C SER A 29 4.93 16.62 -6.49
N ASP A 30 6.13 16.21 -6.09
CA ASP A 30 7.21 15.83 -6.98
C ASP A 30 6.93 14.47 -7.66
N PRO A 31 6.89 14.39 -9.01
CA PRO A 31 6.62 13.15 -9.73
C PRO A 31 7.61 12.02 -9.45
N ALA A 32 8.91 12.34 -9.35
CA ALA A 32 9.95 11.32 -9.11
C ALA A 32 9.78 10.69 -7.71
N ARG A 33 9.59 11.53 -6.68
CA ARG A 33 9.29 11.06 -5.32
C ARG A 33 8.01 10.24 -5.25
N ARG A 34 6.98 10.63 -6.01
CA ARG A 34 5.72 9.87 -6.09
C ARG A 34 5.91 8.48 -6.69
N GLU A 35 6.71 8.36 -7.74
CA GLU A 35 7.04 7.07 -8.35
C GLU A 35 7.75 6.14 -7.35
N GLU A 36 8.77 6.66 -6.64
CA GLU A 36 9.47 5.93 -5.58
C GLU A 36 8.53 5.43 -4.48
N LEU A 37 7.61 6.30 -4.03
CA LEU A 37 6.66 5.98 -2.97
C LEU A 37 5.64 4.92 -3.42
N VAL A 38 5.22 4.94 -4.69
CA VAL A 38 4.35 3.88 -5.25
C VAL A 38 5.08 2.55 -5.28
N VAL A 39 6.33 2.53 -5.74
CA VAL A 39 7.15 1.30 -5.76
C VAL A 39 7.34 0.76 -4.34
N THR A 40 7.63 1.64 -3.39
CA THR A 40 7.77 1.29 -1.96
C THR A 40 6.47 0.71 -1.41
N ALA A 41 5.35 1.41 -1.58
CA ALA A 41 4.05 0.97 -1.07
C ALA A 41 3.63 -0.38 -1.67
N LYS A 42 3.84 -0.60 -2.98
CA LYS A 42 3.57 -1.89 -3.63
C LYS A 42 4.43 -3.01 -3.05
N SER A 43 5.72 -2.75 -2.87
CA SER A 43 6.65 -3.73 -2.30
C SER A 43 6.26 -4.13 -0.87
N CYS A 44 5.89 -3.15 -0.03
CA CYS A 44 5.42 -3.43 1.33
C CYS A 44 4.07 -4.18 1.33
N VAL A 45 3.15 -3.86 0.43
CA VAL A 45 1.87 -4.59 0.27
C VAL A 45 2.09 -6.05 -0.12
N ASP A 46 3.03 -6.32 -1.01
CA ASP A 46 3.39 -7.68 -1.43
C ASP A 46 4.09 -8.43 -0.29
N GLU A 47 4.91 -7.74 0.50
CA GLU A 47 5.57 -8.32 1.67
C GLU A 47 4.57 -8.67 2.79
N VAL A 48 3.56 -7.84 3.02
CA VAL A 48 2.43 -8.19 3.91
C VAL A 48 1.71 -9.46 3.42
N GLU A 49 1.48 -9.60 2.11
CA GLU A 49 0.91 -10.82 1.54
C GLU A 49 1.80 -12.04 1.80
N ARG A 50 3.12 -11.88 1.64
CA ARG A 50 4.11 -12.94 1.91
C ARG A 50 4.04 -13.39 3.37
N PHE A 51 4.00 -12.47 4.32
CA PHE A 51 3.88 -12.81 5.74
C PHE A 51 2.55 -13.49 6.06
N ILE A 52 1.43 -13.05 5.47
CA ILE A 52 0.13 -13.73 5.63
C ILE A 52 0.22 -15.21 5.22
N ARG A 53 0.88 -15.52 4.10
CA ARG A 53 1.08 -16.91 3.64
C ARG A 53 1.93 -17.72 4.61
N ILE A 54 2.95 -17.11 5.21
CA ILE A 54 3.80 -17.75 6.24
C ILE A 54 2.97 -18.01 7.50
N LEU A 55 2.26 -16.99 8.01
CA LEU A 55 1.40 -17.09 9.19
C LEU A 55 0.32 -18.16 9.02
N GLU A 56 -0.25 -18.31 7.82
CA GLU A 56 -1.17 -19.40 7.50
C GLU A 56 -0.56 -20.78 7.62
N ASN A 57 0.68 -20.94 7.15
CA ASN A 57 1.38 -22.20 7.26
C ASN A 57 1.68 -22.53 8.73
N GLU A 58 2.19 -21.55 9.48
CA GLU A 58 2.42 -21.69 10.92
C GLU A 58 1.13 -22.04 11.68
N ALA A 59 0.02 -21.38 11.35
CA ALA A 59 -1.28 -21.65 11.97
C ALA A 59 -1.82 -23.05 11.66
N LYS A 60 -1.53 -23.61 10.48
CA LYS A 60 -1.90 -25.00 10.11
C LYS A 60 -1.05 -26.04 10.83
N ASN A 61 0.22 -25.74 11.09
CA ASN A 61 1.18 -26.64 11.71
C ASN A 61 1.29 -26.49 13.24
N GLY A 62 0.48 -25.63 13.85
CA GLY A 62 0.53 -25.40 15.29
C GLY A 62 0.15 -26.62 16.13
N SER A 63 0.57 -26.59 17.40
CA SER A 63 0.62 -27.76 18.29
C SER A 63 -0.74 -28.29 18.76
N SER A 64 -1.84 -27.55 18.57
CA SER A 64 -3.17 -27.99 19.01
C SER A 64 -4.31 -27.36 18.20
N PRO A 65 -5.48 -28.02 18.09
CA PRO A 65 -6.63 -27.45 17.40
C PRO A 65 -7.12 -26.10 17.96
N ALA A 66 -6.90 -25.85 19.26
CA ALA A 66 -7.26 -24.58 19.87
C ALA A 66 -6.29 -23.46 19.47
N ALA A 67 -4.98 -23.73 19.51
CA ALA A 67 -3.95 -22.79 19.07
C ALA A 67 -4.11 -22.45 17.58
N ASN A 68 -4.31 -23.45 16.73
CA ASN A 68 -4.47 -23.28 15.28
C ASN A 68 -5.67 -22.39 14.97
N ARG A 69 -6.80 -22.58 15.67
CA ARG A 69 -7.98 -21.70 15.52
C ARG A 69 -7.68 -20.26 15.89
N LYS A 70 -6.96 -20.02 17.00
CA LYS A 70 -6.57 -18.66 17.43
C LYS A 70 -5.64 -17.99 16.41
N MET A 71 -4.62 -18.71 15.93
CA MET A 71 -3.67 -18.20 14.94
C MET A 71 -4.36 -17.91 13.60
N MET A 72 -5.24 -18.79 13.14
CA MET A 72 -6.03 -18.58 11.91
C MET A 72 -6.96 -17.37 12.00
N GLU A 73 -7.45 -17.03 13.19
CA GLU A 73 -8.24 -15.81 13.38
C GLU A 73 -7.36 -14.55 13.22
N GLN A 74 -6.14 -14.56 13.75
CA GLN A 74 -5.19 -13.46 13.57
C GLN A 74 -4.78 -13.32 12.09
N VAL A 75 -4.55 -14.43 11.38
CA VAL A 75 -4.34 -14.45 9.93
C VAL A 75 -5.49 -13.76 9.18
N ARG A 76 -6.75 -14.06 9.53
CA ARG A 76 -7.92 -13.42 8.89
C ARG A 76 -7.95 -11.92 9.11
N GLN A 77 -7.55 -11.46 10.28
CA GLN A 77 -7.42 -10.03 10.57
C GLN A 77 -6.34 -9.38 9.71
N CYS A 78 -5.17 -10.01 9.57
CA CYS A 78 -4.11 -9.55 8.67
C CYS A 78 -4.59 -9.47 7.21
N ARG A 79 -5.30 -10.51 6.72
CA ARG A 79 -5.92 -10.48 5.37
C ARG A 79 -6.88 -9.32 5.19
N THR A 80 -7.74 -9.05 6.18
CA THR A 80 -8.71 -7.94 6.11
C THR A 80 -7.98 -6.60 6.04
N LYS A 81 -6.99 -6.39 6.91
CA LYS A 81 -6.13 -5.19 6.90
C LYS A 81 -5.41 -5.02 5.56
N TRP A 82 -4.86 -6.10 5.00
CA TRP A 82 -4.15 -6.13 3.73
C TRP A 82 -5.03 -5.79 2.53
N THR A 83 -6.25 -6.34 2.46
CA THR A 83 -7.22 -5.98 1.41
C THR A 83 -7.57 -4.49 1.47
N GLY A 84 -7.74 -3.94 2.68
CA GLY A 84 -7.92 -2.51 2.89
C GLY A 84 -6.74 -1.69 2.38
N LEU A 85 -5.52 -2.13 2.68
CA LEU A 85 -4.28 -1.49 2.24
C LEU A 85 -4.16 -1.46 0.69
N LYS A 86 -4.41 -2.59 0.02
CA LYS A 86 -4.44 -2.67 -1.45
C LYS A 86 -5.42 -1.68 -2.05
N THR A 87 -6.65 -1.68 -1.52
CA THR A 87 -7.71 -0.77 -1.98
C THR A 87 -7.33 0.70 -1.79
N SER A 88 -6.70 1.06 -0.67
CA SER A 88 -6.25 2.44 -0.42
C SER A 88 -5.15 2.86 -1.38
N LEU A 89 -4.16 2.00 -1.63
CA LEU A 89 -3.08 2.29 -2.58
C LEU A 89 -3.63 2.51 -3.99
N GLU A 90 -4.51 1.63 -4.47
CA GLU A 90 -5.15 1.76 -5.79
C GLU A 90 -5.92 3.07 -5.91
N LYS A 91 -6.70 3.43 -4.88
CA LYS A 91 -7.44 4.70 -4.86
C LYS A 91 -6.53 5.91 -4.92
N GLU A 92 -5.47 5.94 -4.11
CA GLU A 92 -4.55 7.07 -4.10
C GLU A 92 -3.80 7.18 -5.43
N ILE A 93 -3.36 6.08 -6.03
CA ILE A 93 -2.75 6.11 -7.37
C ILE A 93 -3.71 6.77 -8.38
N LEU A 94 -4.95 6.31 -8.46
CA LEU A 94 -5.96 6.87 -9.36
C LEU A 94 -6.23 8.37 -9.11
N VAL A 95 -6.38 8.77 -7.84
CA VAL A 95 -6.59 10.17 -7.46
C VAL A 95 -5.37 11.02 -7.78
N GLY A 96 -4.18 10.50 -7.49
CA GLY A 96 -2.92 11.15 -7.75
C GLY A 96 -2.67 11.38 -9.24
N ASP A 97 -3.01 10.41 -10.08
CA ASP A 97 -2.87 10.51 -11.55
C ASP A 97 -3.84 11.57 -12.11
N ALA A 98 -5.06 11.64 -11.59
CA ALA A 98 -6.03 12.68 -11.94
C ALA A 98 -5.57 14.10 -11.55
N ARG A 99 -4.76 14.24 -10.48
CA ARG A 99 -4.17 15.52 -10.08
C ARG A 99 -3.02 15.96 -11.01
N VAL A 100 -2.23 15.01 -11.51
CA VAL A 100 -1.12 15.28 -12.45
C VAL A 100 -1.65 15.53 -13.87
N GLY A 101 -2.71 14.84 -14.27
CA GLY A 101 -3.38 15.06 -15.56
C GLY A 101 -4.05 16.44 -15.72
N LYS A 102 -4.09 17.26 -14.66
CA LYS A 102 -4.45 18.68 -14.71
C LYS A 102 -3.20 19.57 -14.74
N SER A 103 -2.29 19.34 -15.67
CA SER A 103 -1.39 20.43 -16.10
C SER A 103 -2.20 21.42 -16.94
N PRO A 104 -2.25 22.72 -16.60
CA PRO A 104 -2.81 23.73 -17.47
C PRO A 104 -1.77 24.06 -18.55
N GLU A 105 -1.61 23.16 -19.52
CA GLU A 105 -0.94 23.50 -20.77
C GLU A 105 -2.00 23.77 -21.85
N SER A 106 -1.75 24.86 -22.58
CA SER A 106 -2.50 25.35 -23.73
C SER A 106 -3.74 26.19 -23.46
N SER A 107 -3.51 27.48 -23.20
CA SER A 107 -4.14 28.57 -23.97
C SER A 107 -3.39 29.88 -23.73
N LYS A 108 -2.11 29.90 -24.09
CA LYS A 108 -1.37 31.13 -24.38
C LYS A 108 -0.94 30.99 -25.82
N ASP A 109 -1.74 31.51 -26.74
CA ASP A 109 -1.32 32.09 -28.02
C ASP A 109 -2.57 32.41 -28.86
N ALA A 110 -3.00 33.67 -28.76
CA ALA A 110 -3.73 34.37 -29.81
C ALA A 110 -3.60 35.88 -29.57
N ASN A 111 -2.36 36.38 -29.58
CA ASN A 111 -2.12 37.80 -29.80
C ASN A 111 -2.19 38.06 -31.30
N THR A 112 -3.38 38.30 -31.83
CA THR A 112 -3.52 38.87 -33.18
C THR A 112 -3.42 40.38 -33.06
N ALA A 113 -2.18 40.88 -33.03
CA ALA A 113 -1.90 42.23 -33.49
C ALA A 113 -1.95 42.20 -35.03
N SER A 114 -3.05 42.70 -35.60
CA SER A 114 -3.04 43.19 -36.97
C SER A 114 -3.39 44.66 -36.94
N LEU A 115 -2.34 45.46 -37.11
CA LEU A 115 -2.40 46.78 -37.71
C LEU A 115 -3.02 46.65 -39.11
N GLU A 116 -4.07 47.41 -39.38
CA GLU A 116 -4.17 48.44 -40.43
C GLU A 116 -5.60 49.04 -40.45
#